data_AF-Q8RLB5-F1
#
_entry.id   AF-Q8RLB5-F1
#
_cell.length_a   1.000
_cell.length_b   1.000
_cell.length_c   1.000
_cell.angle_alpha   90.00
_cell.angle_beta   90.00
_cell.angle_gamma   90.00
#
_symmetry.space_group_name_H-M   'P 1'
#
loop_
_entity.id
_entity.type
_entity.pdbx_description
1 polymer ?
#
loop_
_entity_poly.entity_id
_entity_poly.type
_entity_poly.pdbx_seq_one_letter_code
_entity_poly.pdbx_strand_id
1 'polypeptide(L)'
;MNEIALSGNLSQIELEINHHKQIAGQSIWEIGRRLKHVKENDLTHGQFSDWVERQGIHIREAQRMMKIANEPPNTTMLSHLGATALHLIATLPEEEK
;
A
#
# COMPACT_ATOMS: atom_id res chain seq x y z
N MET A 1 -0.59 -15.11 23.46
CA MET A 1 -0.77 -14.84 22.03
C MET A 1 -1.88 -15.77 21.57
N ASN A 2 -3.11 -15.27 21.42
CA ASN A 2 -4.21 -16.12 20.98
C ASN A 2 -4.08 -16.25 19.46
N GLU A 3 -3.74 -17.44 18.99
CA GLU A 3 -3.85 -17.74 17.56
C GLU A 3 -5.33 -17.62 17.19
N ILE A 4 -5.63 -16.69 16.29
CA ILE A 4 -6.97 -16.59 15.71
C ILE A 4 -7.10 -17.83 14.81
N ALA A 5 -7.85 -18.83 15.29
CA ALA A 5 -8.15 -20.00 14.48
C ALA A 5 -8.94 -19.56 13.24
N LEU A 6 -8.45 -19.92 12.05
CA LEU A 6 -9.16 -19.66 10.80
C LEU A 6 -10.48 -20.42 10.77
N SER A 7 -11.52 -19.81 10.18
CA SER A 7 -12.79 -20.50 9.98
C SER A 7 -12.65 -21.63 8.97
N GLY A 8 -13.36 -22.74 9.20
CA GLY A 8 -13.51 -23.82 8.21
C GLY A 8 -14.51 -23.51 7.08
N ASN A 9 -15.18 -22.36 7.13
CA ASN A 9 -16.18 -21.95 6.14
C ASN A 9 -15.55 -21.09 5.03
N LEU A 10 -15.65 -21.54 3.78
CA LEU A 10 -15.07 -20.84 2.62
C LEU A 10 -15.61 -19.40 2.45
N SER A 11 -16.92 -19.20 2.56
CA SER A 11 -17.53 -17.87 2.42
C SER A 11 -17.09 -16.89 3.52
N GLN A 12 -16.79 -17.41 4.72
CA GLN A 12 -16.24 -16.60 5.79
C GLN A 12 -14.80 -16.17 5.48
N ILE A 13 -13.96 -17.10 5.01
CA ILE A 13 -12.58 -16.79 4.60
C ILE A 13 -12.55 -15.79 3.44
N GLU A 14 -13.45 -15.92 2.46
CA GLU A 14 -13.59 -14.95 1.36
C GLU A 14 -13.95 -13.55 1.87
N LEU A 15 -14.87 -13.45 2.83
CA LEU A 15 -15.24 -12.18 3.45
C LEU A 15 -14.06 -11.54 4.18
N GLU A 16 -13.33 -12.33 4.98
CA GLU A 16 -12.15 -11.88 5.72
C GLU A 16 -11.03 -11.40 4.77
N ILE A 17 -10.74 -12.15 3.70
CA ILE A 17 -9.78 -11.75 2.66
C ILE A 17 -10.18 -10.41 2.02
N ASN A 18 -11.45 -10.26 1.65
CA ASN A 18 -11.93 -9.02 1.03
C ASN A 18 -11.84 -7.83 2.00
N HIS A 19 -12.12 -8.04 3.28
CA HIS A 19 -11.98 -7.03 4.31
C HIS A 19 -10.51 -6.56 4.46
N HIS A 20 -9.58 -7.50 4.57
CA HIS A 20 -8.15 -7.18 4.67
C HIS A 20 -7.63 -6.48 3.40
N LYS A 21 -8.06 -6.91 2.21
CA LYS A 21 -7.72 -6.24 0.94
C LYS A 21 -8.19 -4.79 0.91
N GLN A 22 -9.40 -4.51 1.41
CA GLN A 22 -9.92 -3.14 1.48
C GLN A 22 -9.08 -2.28 2.43
N ILE A 23 -8.77 -2.78 3.63
CA ILE A 23 -7.94 -2.05 4.60
C ILE A 23 -6.54 -1.79 4.03
N ALA A 24 -5.93 -2.78 3.40
CA ALA A 24 -4.62 -2.63 2.78
C ALA A 24 -4.64 -1.59 1.65
N GLY A 25 -5.64 -1.64 0.76
CA GLY A 25 -5.81 -0.67 -0.31
C GLY A 25 -5.99 0.77 0.19
N GLN A 26 -6.83 0.95 1.22
CA GLN A 26 -7.02 2.25 1.90
C GLN A 26 -5.71 2.74 2.52
N SER A 27 -4.99 1.88 3.23
CA SER A 27 -3.73 2.22 3.90
C SER A 27 -2.68 2.69 2.90
N ILE A 28 -2.53 1.97 1.79
CA ILE A 28 -1.57 2.30 0.72
C ILE A 28 -1.88 3.65 0.06
N TRP A 29 -3.15 3.90 -0.24
CA TRP A 29 -3.59 5.17 -0.80
C TRP A 29 -3.34 6.33 0.16
N GLU A 30 -3.65 6.12 1.44
CA GLU A 30 -3.54 7.14 2.49
C GLU A 30 -2.07 7.44 2.85
N ILE A 31 -1.18 6.44 2.79
CA ILE A 31 0.28 6.63 2.85
C ILE A 31 0.76 7.42 1.63
N GLY A 32 0.35 7.04 0.42
CA GLY A 32 0.70 7.74 -0.81
C GLY A 32 0.34 9.23 -0.78
N ARG A 33 -0.83 9.57 -0.22
CA ARG A 33 -1.27 10.95 -0.05
C ARG A 33 -0.34 11.73 0.89
N ARG A 34 0.07 11.15 2.02
CA ARG A 34 1.00 11.76 2.98
C ARG A 34 2.39 11.96 2.38
N LEU A 35 2.90 10.94 1.68
CA LEU A 35 4.18 11.02 0.99
C LEU A 35 4.20 12.17 -0.03
N LYS A 36 3.13 12.31 -0.80
CA LYS A 36 2.97 13.42 -1.76
C LYS A 36 2.96 14.77 -1.05
N HIS A 37 2.20 14.89 0.04
CA HIS A 37 2.14 16.13 0.83
C HIS A 37 3.51 16.59 1.33
N VAL A 38 4.27 15.68 1.97
CA VAL A 38 5.61 15.98 2.49
C VAL A 38 6.57 16.37 1.36
N LYS A 39 6.49 15.66 0.22
CA LYS A 39 7.33 15.96 -0.96
C LYS A 39 7.05 17.34 -1.55
N GLU A 40 5.81 17.81 -1.50
CA GLU A 40 5.40 19.09 -2.10
C GLU A 40 5.54 20.28 -1.14
N ASN A 41 5.45 20.06 0.17
CA ASN A 41 5.32 21.16 1.15
C ASN A 41 6.48 21.26 2.15
N ASP A 42 7.13 20.15 2.52
CA ASP A 42 8.02 20.12 3.70
C ASP A 42 9.50 19.91 3.36
N LEU A 43 9.84 19.20 2.28
CA LEU A 43 11.23 18.81 1.98
C LEU A 43 11.78 19.48 0.72
N THR A 44 13.03 19.95 0.81
CA THR A 44 13.79 20.44 -0.35
C THR A 44 14.29 19.28 -1.22
N HIS A 45 14.53 19.57 -2.51
CA HIS A 45 14.92 18.57 -3.51
C HIS A 45 16.16 17.78 -3.05
N GLY A 46 16.03 16.46 -2.91
CA GLY A 46 17.09 15.55 -2.45
C GLY A 46 16.92 14.99 -1.04
N GLN A 47 16.16 15.63 -0.15
CA GLN A 47 15.93 15.14 1.23
C GLN A 47 14.81 14.10 1.35
N PHE A 48 13.97 14.00 0.31
CA PHE A 48 12.81 13.13 0.32
C PHE A 48 13.16 11.64 0.39
N SER A 49 14.19 11.20 -0.34
CA SER A 49 14.60 9.78 -0.37
C SER A 49 15.04 9.29 1.01
N ASP A 50 15.93 10.03 1.67
CA ASP A 50 16.41 9.72 3.02
C ASP A 50 15.28 9.72 4.05
N TRP A 51 14.33 10.65 3.93
CA TRP A 51 13.19 10.72 4.83
C TRP A 51 12.27 9.51 4.68
N VAL A 52 12.01 9.09 3.43
CA VAL A 52 11.21 7.89 3.12
C VAL A 52 11.87 6.62 3.68
N GLU A 53 13.17 6.46 3.48
CA GLU A 53 13.91 5.30 3.98
C GLU A 53 13.91 5.22 5.51
N ARG A 54 13.94 6.36 6.21
CA ARG A 54 13.79 6.40 7.68
C ARG A 54 12.43 5.89 8.17
N GLN A 55 11.40 5.86 7.32
CA GLN A 55 10.10 5.26 7.64
C GLN A 55 10.07 3.74 7.37
N GLY A 56 11.18 3.16 6.92
CA GLY A 56 11.25 1.75 6.52
C GLY A 56 10.56 1.46 5.18
N ILE A 57 10.31 2.49 4.37
CA ILE A 57 9.68 2.36 3.06
C ILE A 57 10.76 2.53 2.00
N HIS A 58 10.81 1.64 1.02
CA HIS A 58 11.74 1.81 -0.09
C HIS A 58 11.26 2.94 -1.02
N ILE A 59 12.18 3.75 -1.55
CA ILE A 59 11.82 4.93 -2.36
C ILE A 59 10.94 4.59 -3.57
N ARG A 60 11.16 3.43 -4.21
CA ARG A 60 10.32 2.97 -5.34
C ARG A 60 8.90 2.62 -4.89
N GLU A 61 8.72 2.08 -3.68
CA GLU A 61 7.40 1.82 -3.10
C GLU A 61 6.68 3.12 -2.81
N ALA A 62 7.35 4.06 -2.15
CA ALA A 62 6.79 5.38 -1.87
C ALA A 62 6.29 6.09 -3.14
N GLN A 63 7.06 6.05 -4.22
CA GLN A 63 6.66 6.61 -5.51
C GLN A 63 5.42 5.93 -6.10
N ARG A 64 5.29 4.59 -5.98
CA ARG A 64 4.09 3.86 -6.42
C ARG A 64 2.86 4.25 -5.60
N MET A 65 3.00 4.31 -4.27
CA MET A 65 1.92 4.74 -3.37
C MET A 65 1.46 6.17 -3.70
N MET A 66 2.39 7.09 -3.92
CA MET A 66 2.09 8.45 -4.35
C MET A 66 1.36 8.51 -5.69
N LYS A 67 1.76 7.67 -6.66
CA LYS A 67 1.08 7.58 -7.97
C LYS A 67 -0.35 7.12 -7.81
N ILE A 68 -0.56 6.05 -7.02
CA ILE A 68 -1.88 5.54 -6.66
C ILE A 68 -2.75 6.63 -6.02
N ALA A 69 -2.19 7.43 -5.12
CA ALA A 69 -2.90 8.51 -4.44
C ALA A 69 -3.25 9.70 -5.36
N ASN A 70 -2.62 9.81 -6.52
CA ASN A 70 -2.84 10.89 -7.48
C ASN A 70 -4.00 10.60 -8.45
N GLU A 71 -4.47 9.36 -8.52
CA GLU A 71 -5.62 9.00 -9.34
C GLU A 71 -6.94 9.30 -8.58
N PRO A 72 -8.00 9.77 -9.27
CA PRO A 72 -9.26 10.11 -8.62
C PRO A 72 -9.85 8.90 -7.89
N PRO A 73 -10.41 9.07 -6.68
CA PRO A 73 -10.92 7.96 -5.89
C PRO A 73 -12.15 7.37 -6.59
N ASN A 74 -11.95 6.28 -7.34
CA ASN A 74 -13.07 5.46 -7.78
C ASN A 74 -13.18 4.28 -6.81
N THR A 75 -14.37 4.03 -6.25
CA THR A 75 -14.59 2.99 -5.22
C THR A 75 -14.23 1.59 -5.71
N THR A 76 -14.38 1.34 -7.01
CA THR A 76 -13.90 0.13 -7.69
C THR A 76 -12.36 0.05 -7.72
N MET A 77 -11.67 1.17 -7.80
CA MET A 77 -10.20 1.21 -7.78
C MET A 77 -9.67 0.86 -6.38
N LEU A 78 -10.30 1.34 -5.29
CA LEU A 78 -9.92 1.00 -3.91
C LEU A 78 -10.06 -0.49 -3.59
N SER A 79 -11.12 -1.14 -4.09
CA SER A 79 -11.33 -2.59 -3.92
C SER A 79 -10.35 -3.42 -4.78
N HIS A 80 -9.98 -2.93 -5.97
CA HIS A 80 -8.93 -3.55 -6.79
C HIS A 80 -7.50 -3.21 -6.32
N LEU A 81 -7.31 -2.09 -5.60
CA LEU A 81 -6.01 -1.62 -5.12
C LEU A 81 -5.37 -2.57 -4.13
N GLY A 82 -6.16 -3.27 -3.29
CA GLY A 82 -5.63 -4.35 -2.46
C GLY A 82 -5.00 -5.47 -3.30
N ALA A 83 -5.63 -5.86 -4.42
CA ALA A 83 -5.09 -6.88 -5.33
C ALA A 83 -3.93 -6.34 -6.19
N THR A 84 -4.05 -5.12 -6.71
CA THR A 84 -3.01 -4.47 -7.53
C THR A 84 -1.77 -4.14 -6.71
N ALA A 85 -1.91 -3.69 -5.47
CA ALA A 85 -0.77 -3.43 -4.61
C ALA A 85 -0.06 -4.72 -4.19
N LEU A 86 -0.82 -5.76 -3.81
CA LEU A 86 -0.25 -7.08 -3.56
C LEU A 86 0.41 -7.66 -4.81
N HIS A 87 -0.19 -7.49 -6.00
CA HIS A 87 0.40 -7.89 -7.28
C HIS A 87 1.69 -7.11 -7.56
N LEU A 88 1.70 -5.80 -7.38
CA LEU A 88 2.89 -4.96 -7.60
C LEU A 88 4.02 -5.25 -6.59
N ILE A 89 3.69 -5.72 -5.37
CA ILE A 89 4.66 -6.19 -4.38
C ILE A 89 5.15 -7.61 -4.74
N ALA A 90 4.25 -8.52 -5.11
CA ALA A 90 4.56 -9.92 -5.41
C ALA A 90 5.22 -10.15 -6.78
N THR A 91 5.06 -9.22 -7.72
CA THR A 91 5.69 -9.28 -9.06
C THR A 91 6.99 -8.48 -9.15
N LEU A 92 7.52 -8.00 -8.02
CA LEU A 92 8.90 -7.56 -7.99
C LEU A 92 9.79 -8.76 -8.35
N PRO A 93 10.65 -8.65 -9.37
CA PRO A 93 11.65 -9.68 -9.59
C PRO A 93 12.51 -9.78 -8.33
N GLU A 94 12.77 -11.01 -7.88
CA GLU A 94 13.51 -11.36 -6.65
C GLU A 94 15.01 -10.99 -6.74
N GLU A 95 15.37 -10.02 -7.58
CA GLU A 95 16.71 -9.84 -8.13
C GLU A 95 17.55 -8.79 -7.41
N GLU A 96 17.22 -8.45 -6.16
CA GLU A 96 18.16 -7.79 -5.24
C GLU A 96 17.99 -8.37 -3.82
N LYS A 97 18.29 -9.68 -3.67
CA LYS A 97 18.77 -10.26 -2.41
C LYS A 97 20.27 -10.06 -2.30
#